data_AF-A0A101JEM8-F1
#
_entry.id   AF-A0A101JEM8-F1
#
_cell.length_a   1.000
_cell.length_b   1.000
_cell.length_c   1.000
_cell.angle_alpha   90.00
_cell.angle_beta   90.00
_cell.angle_gamma   90.00
#
_symmetry.space_group_name_H-M   'P 1'
#
loop_
_entity.id
_entity.type
_entity.pdbx_description
1 polymer ?
#
loop_
_entity_poly.entity_id
_entity_poly.type
_entity_poly.pdbx_seq_one_letter_code
_entity_poly.pdbx_strand_id
1 'polypeptide(L)'
;MNGALTEVPELLELVADACQAPMAALKLVGGGSAQFTATLGIRTVVDVPQSMSLCDVVAATNDTMVVTDASQDPRLAGHPLVRGAQVRDQMPGLGPGLAISRRIVEAQGGALHLASMPGEGVTARILLT
;
A
#
# COMPACT_ATOMS: atom_id res chain seq x y z
N MET A 1 -21.82 20.59 -4.31
CA MET A 1 -21.59 19.13 -4.21
C MET A 1 -20.96 18.80 -2.86
N ASN A 2 -21.65 19.04 -1.72
CA ASN A 2 -20.99 19.04 -0.39
C ASN A 2 -21.72 18.20 0.69
N GLY A 3 -22.65 17.32 0.31
CA GLY A 3 -23.42 16.49 1.26
C GLY A 3 -23.04 15.00 1.30
N ALA A 4 -22.39 14.47 0.26
CA ALA A 4 -22.21 13.03 0.08
C ALA A 4 -21.05 12.40 0.88
N LEU A 5 -20.17 13.21 1.49
CA LEU A 5 -19.00 12.70 2.23
C LEU A 5 -19.24 12.56 3.74
N THR A 6 -20.33 13.12 4.26
CA THR A 6 -20.64 13.13 5.70
C THR A 6 -21.03 11.76 6.24
N GLU A 7 -21.64 10.90 5.40
CA GLU A 7 -22.16 9.58 5.78
C GLU A 7 -21.17 8.42 5.50
N VAL A 8 -19.99 8.73 4.96
CA VAL A 8 -19.02 7.71 4.54
C VAL A 8 -18.49 6.86 5.70
N PRO A 9 -18.23 7.40 6.92
CA PRO A 9 -17.84 6.58 8.05
C PRO A 9 -18.91 5.56 8.45
N GLU A 10 -20.17 5.99 8.54
CA GLU A 10 -21.31 5.14 8.89
C GLU A 10 -21.55 4.04 7.84
N LEU A 11 -21.34 4.37 6.56
CA LEU A 11 -21.35 3.40 5.47
C LEU A 11 -20.26 2.32 5.65
N LEU A 12 -19.03 2.71 6.03
CA LEU A 12 -17.96 1.74 6.22
C LEU A 12 -18.19 0.84 7.44
N GLU A 13 -18.73 1.38 8.53
CA GLU A 13 -19.14 0.59 9.70
C GLU A 13 -20.24 -0.42 9.32
N LEU A 14 -21.28 0.04 8.62
CA LEU A 14 -22.37 -0.82 8.15
C LEU A 14 -21.87 -1.94 7.23
N VAL A 15 -20.97 -1.62 6.29
CA VAL A 15 -20.41 -2.62 5.36
C VAL A 15 -19.50 -3.61 6.10
N ALA A 16 -18.67 -3.15 7.03
CA ALA A 16 -17.82 -4.03 7.83
C ALA A 16 -18.66 -5.00 8.67
N ASP A 17 -19.71 -4.51 9.33
CA ASP A 17 -20.64 -5.31 10.13
C ASP A 17 -21.40 -6.32 9.27
N ALA A 18 -21.97 -5.88 8.15
CA ALA A 18 -22.73 -6.75 7.23
C ALA A 18 -21.85 -7.86 6.63
N CYS A 19 -20.60 -7.55 6.33
CA CYS A 19 -19.62 -8.52 5.80
C CYS A 19 -18.90 -9.32 6.90
N GLN A 20 -19.17 -9.04 8.18
CA GLN A 20 -18.45 -9.60 9.33
C GLN A 20 -16.92 -9.47 9.19
N ALA A 21 -16.47 -8.34 8.66
CA ALA A 21 -15.07 -8.08 8.35
C ALA A 21 -14.47 -7.08 9.35
N PRO A 22 -13.20 -7.23 9.75
CA PRO A 22 -12.54 -6.31 10.69
C PRO A 22 -12.12 -4.98 10.05
N MET A 23 -12.35 -4.81 8.75
CA MET A 23 -11.91 -3.65 7.98
C MET A 23 -12.79 -3.42 6.76
N ALA A 24 -12.92 -2.15 6.37
CA ALA A 24 -13.60 -1.73 5.15
C ALA A 24 -12.89 -0.50 4.56
N ALA A 25 -13.04 -0.28 3.25
CA ALA A 25 -12.48 0.88 2.57
C ALA A 25 -13.37 1.33 1.42
N LEU A 26 -13.50 2.63 1.26
CA LEU A 26 -14.11 3.25 0.09
C LEU A 26 -13.01 3.84 -0.77
N LYS A 27 -12.95 3.40 -2.02
CA LYS A 27 -11.98 3.87 -3.01
C LYS A 27 -12.71 4.48 -4.19
N LEU A 28 -12.36 5.71 -4.56
CA LEU A 28 -12.84 6.34 -5.78
C LEU A 28 -11.85 6.03 -6.91
N VAL A 29 -12.38 5.57 -8.04
CA VAL A 29 -11.59 5.20 -9.22
C VAL A 29 -12.03 6.08 -10.38
N GLY A 30 -11.07 6.78 -11.00
CA GLY A 30 -11.35 7.69 -12.09
C GLY A 30 -10.12 8.50 -12.50
N GLY A 31 -10.10 8.95 -13.76
CA GLY A 31 -9.02 9.81 -14.27
C GLY A 31 -7.62 9.17 -14.25
N GLY A 32 -7.51 7.84 -14.26
CA GLY A 32 -6.23 7.12 -14.18
C GLY A 32 -5.68 6.94 -12.77
N SER A 33 -6.47 7.25 -11.74
CA SER A 33 -6.09 7.12 -10.34
C SER A 33 -7.14 6.34 -9.55
N ALA A 34 -6.69 5.69 -8.47
CA ALA A 34 -7.57 5.07 -7.48
C ALA A 34 -7.16 5.60 -6.11
N GLN A 35 -8.04 6.35 -5.45
CA GLN A 35 -7.76 7.05 -4.20
C GLN A 35 -8.66 6.53 -3.09
N PHE A 36 -8.09 6.32 -1.91
CA PHE A 36 -8.89 5.99 -0.73
C PHE A 36 -9.58 7.24 -0.20
N THR A 37 -10.90 7.21 -0.16
CA THR A 37 -11.71 8.32 0.35
C THR A 37 -12.03 8.14 1.84
N ALA A 38 -12.15 6.89 2.28
CA ALA A 38 -12.29 6.55 3.69
C ALA A 38 -11.83 5.11 3.95
N THR A 39 -11.43 4.85 5.19
CA THR A 39 -11.06 3.51 5.66
C THR A 39 -11.55 3.27 7.09
N LEU A 40 -11.81 2.01 7.39
CA LEU A 40 -12.10 1.48 8.72
C LEU A 40 -11.17 0.29 8.96
N GLY A 41 -10.45 0.28 10.08
CA GLY A 41 -9.52 -0.80 10.44
C GLY A 41 -8.19 -0.83 9.66
N ILE A 42 -8.03 -0.02 8.61
CA ILE A 42 -6.79 0.07 7.81
C ILE A 42 -5.93 1.24 8.31
N ARG A 43 -4.76 0.94 8.88
CA ARG A 43 -3.87 1.93 9.51
C ARG A 43 -2.93 2.65 8.55
N THR A 44 -2.59 2.01 7.43
CA THR A 44 -1.66 2.56 6.44
C THR A 44 -2.31 2.52 5.08
N VAL A 45 -2.45 3.70 4.50
CA VAL A 45 -3.08 3.90 3.21
C VAL A 45 -2.02 4.51 2.30
N VAL A 46 -1.78 3.86 1.17
CA VAL A 46 -0.88 4.36 0.14
C VAL A 46 -1.68 4.43 -1.13
N ASP A 47 -1.81 5.63 -1.68
CA ASP A 47 -2.38 5.79 -3.01
C ASP A 47 -1.40 5.26 -4.04
N VAL A 48 -1.93 4.48 -4.98
CA VAL A 48 -1.17 3.89 -6.08
C VAL A 48 -1.83 4.30 -7.40
N PRO A 49 -1.07 4.39 -8.50
CA PRO A 49 -1.65 4.54 -9.84
C PRO A 49 -2.72 3.48 -10.07
N GLN A 50 -3.77 3.83 -10.82
CA GLN A 50 -4.89 2.91 -11.08
C GLN A 50 -4.41 1.58 -11.69
N SER A 51 -3.47 1.64 -12.64
CA SER A 51 -2.81 0.49 -13.29
C SER A 51 -2.09 -0.49 -12.34
N MET A 52 -1.94 -0.09 -11.09
CA MET A 52 -1.25 -0.82 -10.03
C MET A 52 -2.22 -1.16 -8.88
N SER A 53 -3.49 -0.76 -8.98
CA SER A 53 -4.55 -1.03 -8.02
C SER A 53 -5.31 -2.30 -8.40
N LEU A 54 -5.72 -3.10 -7.40
CA LEU A 54 -6.62 -4.24 -7.63
C LEU A 54 -7.97 -3.83 -8.26
N CYS A 55 -8.34 -2.55 -8.11
CA CYS A 55 -9.58 -2.00 -8.63
C CYS A 55 -9.73 -2.14 -10.14
N ASP A 56 -8.65 -2.19 -10.93
CA ASP A 56 -8.75 -2.41 -12.38
C ASP A 56 -9.34 -3.78 -12.71
N VAL A 57 -9.00 -4.80 -11.92
CA VAL A 57 -9.56 -6.14 -12.08
C VAL A 57 -11.04 -6.15 -11.68
N VAL A 58 -11.40 -5.47 -10.60
CA VAL A 58 -12.78 -5.40 -10.09
C VAL A 58 -13.69 -4.62 -11.05
N ALA A 59 -13.21 -3.49 -11.57
CA ALA A 59 -13.97 -2.62 -12.46
C ALA A 59 -14.29 -3.31 -13.79
N ALA A 60 -13.42 -4.22 -14.26
CA ALA A 60 -13.64 -4.97 -15.49
C ALA A 60 -14.81 -5.97 -15.40
N THR A 61 -15.13 -6.47 -14.20
CA THR A 61 -16.23 -7.44 -13.98
C THR A 61 -17.62 -6.80 -13.95
N ASN A 62 -17.72 -5.49 -13.67
CA ASN A 62 -18.97 -4.74 -13.50
C ASN A 62 -20.03 -5.41 -12.60
N ASP A 63 -19.57 -6.21 -11.63
CA ASP A 63 -20.39 -6.99 -10.70
C ASP A 63 -19.70 -7.08 -9.32
N THR A 64 -20.46 -7.44 -8.30
CA THR A 64 -19.94 -7.66 -6.95
C THR A 64 -19.02 -8.87 -6.93
N MET A 65 -17.85 -8.72 -6.32
CA MET A 65 -16.84 -9.76 -6.29
C MET A 65 -16.46 -10.10 -4.85
N VAL A 66 -16.68 -11.36 -4.47
CA VAL A 66 -16.17 -11.92 -3.21
C VAL A 66 -14.88 -12.68 -3.52
N VAL A 67 -13.80 -12.30 -2.85
CA VAL A 67 -12.48 -12.94 -3.00
C VAL A 67 -12.08 -13.49 -1.64
N THR A 68 -12.16 -14.80 -1.49
CA THR A 68 -11.80 -15.47 -0.22
C THR A 68 -10.29 -15.54 -0.01
N ASP A 69 -9.54 -15.80 -1.10
CA ASP A 69 -8.08 -15.77 -1.12
C ASP A 69 -7.60 -15.23 -2.46
N ALA A 70 -7.05 -14.02 -2.46
CA ALA A 70 -6.57 -13.36 -3.67
C ALA A 70 -5.40 -14.11 -4.34
N SER A 71 -4.61 -14.88 -3.58
CA SER A 71 -3.50 -15.69 -4.11
C SER A 71 -3.98 -16.90 -4.90
N GLN A 72 -5.21 -17.36 -4.66
CA GLN A 72 -5.82 -18.49 -5.34
C GLN A 72 -6.83 -18.07 -6.42
N ASP A 73 -7.30 -16.81 -6.39
CA ASP A 73 -8.22 -16.30 -7.39
C ASP A 73 -7.51 -16.11 -8.75
N PRO A 74 -7.92 -16.80 -9.84
CA PRO A 74 -7.24 -16.69 -11.14
C PRO A 74 -7.19 -15.27 -11.71
N ARG A 75 -8.11 -14.39 -11.29
CA ARG A 75 -8.18 -12.99 -11.72
C ARG A 75 -7.14 -12.12 -11.00
N LEU A 76 -6.71 -12.53 -9.81
CA LEU A 76 -5.88 -11.71 -8.90
C LEU A 76 -4.53 -12.32 -8.56
N ALA A 77 -4.36 -13.65 -8.66
CA ALA A 77 -3.12 -14.35 -8.32
C ALA A 77 -1.92 -13.83 -9.12
N GLY A 78 -2.15 -13.36 -10.36
CA GLY A 78 -1.18 -12.70 -11.22
C GLY A 78 -0.74 -11.31 -10.76
N HIS A 79 -1.55 -10.63 -9.94
CA HIS A 79 -1.39 -9.21 -9.67
C HIS A 79 -0.19 -8.93 -8.75
N PRO A 80 0.67 -7.93 -9.04
CA PRO A 80 1.89 -7.68 -8.26
C PRO A 80 1.65 -7.39 -6.77
N LEU A 81 0.54 -6.72 -6.42
CA LEU A 81 0.12 -6.51 -5.02
C LEU A 81 -0.24 -7.82 -4.28
N VAL A 82 -0.78 -8.82 -4.98
CA VAL A 82 -1.12 -10.12 -4.37
C VAL A 82 0.13 -10.97 -4.20
N ARG A 83 1.07 -10.90 -5.15
CA ARG A 83 2.33 -11.64 -5.11
C ARG A 83 3.37 -11.02 -4.18
N GLY A 84 3.07 -9.86 -3.57
CA GLY A 84 4.01 -9.12 -2.70
C GLY A 84 5.24 -8.56 -3.43
N ALA A 85 5.23 -8.53 -4.76
CA ALA A 85 6.39 -8.15 -5.58
C ALA A 85 6.72 -6.65 -5.43
N GLN A 86 5.71 -5.80 -5.23
CA GLN A 86 5.92 -4.35 -5.16
C GLN A 86 6.55 -3.82 -3.87
N VAL A 87 6.46 -4.55 -2.75
CA VAL A 87 7.13 -4.11 -1.51
C VAL A 87 8.66 -4.17 -1.67
N ARG A 88 9.18 -5.11 -2.48
CA ARG A 88 10.61 -5.24 -2.77
C ARG A 88 11.10 -4.28 -3.85
N ASP A 89 10.30 -4.03 -4.88
CA ASP A 89 10.72 -3.15 -5.98
C ASP A 89 10.58 -1.66 -5.65
N GLN A 90 9.64 -1.27 -4.78
CA GLN A 90 9.52 0.12 -4.32
C GLN A 90 10.44 0.46 -3.14
N MET A 91 11.07 -0.53 -2.51
CA MET A 91 12.13 -0.35 -1.50
C MET A 91 13.27 -1.36 -1.75
N PRO A 92 14.18 -1.07 -2.70
CA PRO A 92 15.26 -2.00 -3.01
C PRO A 92 16.23 -2.13 -1.83
N GLY A 93 16.40 -3.36 -1.34
CA GLY A 93 17.54 -3.83 -0.55
C GLY A 93 17.62 -3.38 0.91
N LEU A 94 16.70 -2.54 1.38
CA LEU A 94 16.78 -1.88 2.68
C LEU A 94 15.44 -2.04 3.36
N GLY A 95 15.28 -3.05 4.22
CA GLY A 95 14.08 -3.14 5.07
C GLY A 95 13.76 -1.81 5.76
N PRO A 96 12.55 -1.63 6.30
CA PRO A 96 12.04 -0.33 6.77
C PRO A 96 12.99 0.39 7.74
N GLY A 97 13.74 -0.37 8.55
CA GLY A 97 14.73 0.17 9.47
C GLY A 97 15.77 1.07 8.81
N LEU A 98 16.33 0.70 7.66
CA LEU A 98 17.39 1.51 7.07
C LEU A 98 16.85 2.71 6.27
N ALA A 99 15.64 2.62 5.73
CA ALA A 99 14.95 3.78 5.17
C ALA A 99 14.68 4.84 6.26
N ILE A 100 14.26 4.41 7.45
CA ILE A 100 14.08 5.31 8.60
C ILE A 100 15.42 5.92 9.02
N SER A 101 16.46 5.08 9.21
CA SER A 101 17.79 5.57 9.59
C SER A 101 18.35 6.58 8.58
N ARG A 102 18.16 6.35 7.27
CA ARG A 102 18.60 7.27 6.22
C ARG A 102 17.90 8.63 6.35
N ARG A 103 16.58 8.64 6.51
CA ARG A 103 15.80 9.88 6.64
C ARG A 103 16.18 10.69 7.89
N ILE A 104 16.51 10.03 8.99
CA ILE A 104 16.98 10.70 10.22
C ILE A 104 18.31 11.41 9.96
N VAL A 105 19.26 10.72 9.34
CA VAL A 105 20.60 11.26 9.06
C VAL A 105 20.52 12.44 8.08
N GLU A 106 19.72 12.32 7.01
CA GLU A 106 19.50 13.40 6.03
C GLU A 106 18.84 14.63 6.67
N ALA A 107 17.87 14.44 7.58
CA ALA A 107 17.23 15.55 8.30
C ALA A 107 18.20 16.32 9.21
N GLN A 108 19.31 15.68 9.61
CA GLN A 108 20.39 16.30 10.39
C GLN A 108 21.48 16.91 9.49
N GLY A 109 21.25 17.01 8.18
CA GLY A 109 22.25 17.48 7.21
C GLY A 109 23.34 16.46 6.90
N GLY A 110 23.22 15.24 7.41
CA GLY A 110 24.20 14.17 7.23
C GLY A 110 23.95 13.28 6.01
N ALA A 111 24.83 12.30 5.83
CA ALA A 111 24.72 11.25 4.82
C ALA A 111 24.98 9.85 5.40
N LEU A 112 24.20 8.86 4.96
CA LEU A 112 24.37 7.44 5.30
C LEU A 112 24.89 6.67 4.08
N HIS A 113 26.12 6.16 4.17
CA HIS A 113 26.75 5.32 3.14
C HIS A 113 26.75 3.85 3.56
N LEU A 114 26.53 2.97 2.59
CA LEU A 114 26.58 1.53 2.78
C LEU A 114 27.58 0.92 1.81
N ALA A 115 28.48 0.11 2.36
CA ALA A 115 29.36 -0.75 1.59
C ALA A 115 29.07 -2.20 1.99
N SER A 116 28.93 -3.09 1.00
CA SER A 116 28.75 -4.51 1.23
C SER A 116 29.78 -5.27 0.40
N MET A 117 30.48 -6.21 1.03
CA MET A 117 31.43 -7.10 0.37
C MET A 117 30.93 -8.54 0.55
N PRO A 118 30.65 -9.28 -0.55
CA PRO A 118 30.17 -10.66 -0.46
C PRO A 118 31.10 -11.54 0.37
N GLY A 119 30.58 -12.15 1.43
CA GLY A 119 31.37 -12.98 2.35
C GLY A 119 32.02 -12.24 3.52
N GLU A 120 32.03 -10.89 3.52
CA GLU A 120 32.63 -10.06 4.59
C GLU A 120 31.60 -9.26 5.39
N GLY A 121 30.39 -9.09 4.85
CA GLY A 121 29.26 -8.43 5.52
C GLY A 121 29.00 -7.01 5.01
N VAL A 122 28.29 -6.23 5.84
CA VAL A 122 27.82 -4.87 5.51
C VAL A 122 28.42 -3.87 6.49
N THR A 123 29.01 -2.81 5.95
CA THR A 123 29.49 -1.63 6.70
C THR A 123 28.61 -0.43 6.39
N ALA A 124 28.07 0.20 7.44
CA ALA A 124 27.32 1.45 7.34
C ALA A 124 28.14 2.61 7.94
N ARG A 125 28.26 3.74 7.22
CA ARG A 125 28.98 4.93 7.66
C ARG A 125 28.06 6.14 7.65
N ILE A 126 27.97 6.83 8.79
CA ILE A 126 27.21 8.08 8.95
C ILE A 126 28.20 9.23 8.95
N LEU A 127 27.97 10.23 8.11
CA LEU A 127 28.66 11.51 8.13
C LEU A 127 27.67 12.57 8.57
N LEU A 128 28.07 13.42 9.52
CA LEU A 128 27.33 14.61 9.93
C LEU A 128 28.19 15.82 9.55
N THR A 129 27.58 16.84 8.94
CA THR A 129 28.24 18.12 8.60
C THR A 129 27.98 19.17 9.65
#